data_AF-A0AAD7DGX9-F1
#
_entry.id   AF-A0AAD7DGX9-F1
#
_cell.length_a   1.000
_cell.length_b   1.000
_cell.length_c   1.000
_cell.angle_alpha   90.00
_cell.angle_beta   90.00
_cell.angle_gamma   90.00
#
_symmetry.space_group_name_H-M   'P 1'
#
loop_
_entity.id
_entity.type
_entity.pdbx_description
1 polymer ?
#
loop_
_entity_poly.entity_id
_entity_poly.type
_entity_poly.pdbx_seq_one_letter_code
_entity_poly.pdbx_strand_id
1 'polypeptide(L)'
;MPPRPTPPAKAVTGPPQPLVSRIDHLGDLLRNLPSALPENPFPTLYNFSLDPELLKDGGHFAAVGHALEISFETHLLAQQGRGIIFTERGERVNGLVKFLKTGVKNMSPGERTTSRQAWIERLITAAVDSGAKIPSRKWKVPVDSSGTSANPGSAT
;
A
#
# COMPACT_ATOMS: atom_id res chain seq x y z
N MET A 1 -41.58 -35.93 0.50
CA MET A 1 -40.38 -35.44 -0.21
C MET A 1 -39.42 -34.85 0.82
N PRO A 2 -38.19 -35.37 0.98
CA PRO A 2 -37.18 -34.70 1.80
C PRO A 2 -36.64 -33.44 1.09
N PRO A 3 -36.28 -32.37 1.82
CA PRO A 3 -35.72 -31.16 1.24
C PRO A 3 -34.32 -31.41 0.67
N ARG A 4 -34.05 -30.76 -0.48
CA ARG A 4 -32.78 -30.85 -1.22
C ARG A 4 -31.64 -30.19 -0.41
N PRO A 5 -30.44 -30.81 -0.30
CA PRO A 5 -29.31 -30.18 0.36
C PRO A 5 -28.88 -28.93 -0.41
N THR A 6 -28.73 -27.81 0.30
CA THR A 6 -28.19 -26.58 -0.26
C THR A 6 -26.68 -26.73 -0.53
N PRO A 7 -26.18 -26.23 -1.67
CA PRO A 7 -24.75 -26.28 -1.96
C PRO A 7 -23.96 -25.43 -0.96
N PRO A 8 -22.76 -25.84 -0.54
CA PRO A 8 -21.95 -25.09 0.41
C PRO A 8 -21.62 -23.71 -0.16
N ALA A 9 -21.79 -22.68 0.67
CA ALA A 9 -21.45 -21.31 0.32
C ALA A 9 -19.99 -21.24 -0.15
N LYS A 10 -19.76 -20.65 -1.34
CA LYS A 10 -18.42 -20.44 -1.89
C LYS A 10 -17.57 -19.69 -0.87
N ALA A 11 -16.50 -20.32 -0.39
CA ALA A 11 -15.52 -19.66 0.45
C ALA A 11 -14.97 -18.44 -0.29
N VAL A 12 -15.19 -17.25 0.27
CA VAL A 12 -14.61 -16.01 -0.25
C VAL A 12 -13.12 -16.04 0.11
N THR A 13 -12.31 -16.59 -0.78
CA THR A 13 -10.87 -16.87 -0.58
C THR A 13 -9.96 -15.64 -0.77
N GLY A 14 -10.51 -14.49 -1.13
CA GLY A 14 -9.75 -13.23 -1.30
C GLY A 14 -9.33 -12.60 0.05
N PRO A 15 -8.29 -11.74 0.07
CA PRO A 15 -8.02 -10.91 1.23
C PRO A 15 -9.24 -10.04 1.55
N PRO A 16 -9.54 -9.76 2.83
CA PRO A 16 -10.63 -8.86 3.17
C PRO A 16 -10.46 -7.52 2.45
N GLN A 17 -11.52 -7.02 1.81
CA GLN A 17 -11.53 -5.71 1.14
C GLN A 17 -10.88 -4.59 1.98
N PRO A 18 -11.07 -4.52 3.32
CA PRO A 18 -10.37 -3.54 4.15
C PRO A 18 -8.85 -3.64 4.10
N LEU A 19 -8.28 -4.84 4.05
CA LEU A 19 -6.83 -5.03 4.03
C LEU A 19 -6.23 -4.59 2.70
N VAL A 20 -6.88 -4.96 1.59
CA VAL A 20 -6.45 -4.55 0.24
C VAL A 20 -6.48 -3.03 0.12
N SER A 21 -7.54 -2.39 0.61
CA SER A 21 -7.66 -0.93 0.63
C SER A 21 -6.53 -0.25 1.42
N ARG A 22 -6.09 -0.82 2.56
CA ARG A 22 -4.92 -0.29 3.29
C ARG A 22 -3.63 -0.43 2.50
N ILE A 23 -3.43 -1.57 1.82
CA ILE A 23 -2.25 -1.79 0.96
C ILE A 23 -2.27 -0.84 -0.24
N ASP A 24 -3.44 -0.56 -0.82
CA ASP A 24 -3.59 0.42 -1.90
C ASP A 24 -3.28 1.83 -1.43
N HIS A 25 -3.78 2.20 -0.25
CA HIS A 25 -3.47 3.49 0.38
C HIS A 25 -1.96 3.65 0.65
N LEU A 26 -1.30 2.59 1.15
CA LEU A 26 0.16 2.57 1.24
C LEU A 26 0.78 2.82 -0.13
N GLY A 27 0.31 2.14 -1.18
CA GLY A 27 0.80 2.35 -2.54
C GLY A 27 0.64 3.79 -3.05
N ASP A 28 -0.46 4.47 -2.72
CA ASP A 28 -0.62 5.90 -3.01
C ASP A 28 0.41 6.76 -2.29
N LEU A 29 0.67 6.48 -1.01
CA LEU A 29 1.69 7.20 -0.23
C LEU A 29 3.09 7.00 -0.83
N LEU A 30 3.47 5.76 -1.14
CA LEU A 30 4.79 5.43 -1.68
C LEU A 30 5.07 6.13 -3.03
N ARG A 31 4.05 6.28 -3.88
CA ARG A 31 4.15 7.05 -5.13
C ARG A 31 4.37 8.55 -4.92
N ASN A 32 4.02 9.06 -3.74
CA ASN A 32 4.11 10.47 -3.39
C ASN A 32 5.14 10.73 -2.28
N LEU A 33 6.13 9.86 -2.13
CA LEU A 33 7.31 10.13 -1.31
C LEU A 33 8.07 11.37 -1.85
N PRO A 34 8.70 12.17 -0.96
CA PRO A 34 9.31 13.42 -1.36
C PRO A 34 10.50 13.20 -2.30
N SER A 35 10.71 14.16 -3.21
CA SER A 35 11.84 14.16 -4.15
C SER A 35 13.22 14.28 -3.48
N ALA A 36 13.26 14.64 -2.19
CA ALA A 36 14.47 14.64 -1.39
C ALA A 36 15.03 13.23 -1.14
N LEU A 37 14.18 12.18 -1.24
CA LEU A 37 14.66 10.80 -1.22
C LEU A 37 15.26 10.43 -2.59
N PRO A 38 16.39 9.70 -2.60
CA PRO A 38 17.01 9.25 -3.83
C PRO A 38 16.07 8.33 -4.62
N GLU A 39 16.06 8.52 -5.93
CA GLU A 39 15.27 7.70 -6.86
C GLU A 39 16.08 6.48 -7.31
N ASN A 40 15.62 5.29 -6.93
CA ASN A 40 16.25 4.00 -7.26
C ASN A 40 17.78 3.96 -7.03
N PRO A 41 18.29 4.36 -5.84
CA PRO A 41 19.73 4.40 -5.59
C PRO A 41 20.41 3.04 -5.74
N PHE A 42 21.72 3.03 -5.93
CA PHE A 42 22.53 1.83 -5.87
C PHE A 42 23.76 2.07 -4.97
N PRO A 43 24.04 1.21 -3.98
CA PRO A 43 23.30 -0.01 -3.63
C PRO A 43 21.94 0.27 -2.97
N THR A 44 21.08 -0.74 -2.92
CA THR A 44 19.76 -0.69 -2.26
C THR A 44 19.57 -1.93 -1.38
N LEU A 45 18.78 -1.79 -0.31
CA LEU A 45 18.37 -2.89 0.54
C LEU A 45 16.96 -3.39 0.21
N TYR A 46 16.22 -2.69 -0.65
CA TYR A 46 14.84 -3.04 -0.97
C TYR A 46 14.79 -4.20 -1.97
N ASN A 47 14.79 -5.41 -1.41
CA ASN A 47 14.64 -6.66 -2.13
C ASN A 47 13.49 -7.48 -1.53
N PHE A 48 12.29 -7.31 -2.10
CA PHE A 48 11.08 -7.96 -1.63
C PHE A 48 10.90 -9.32 -2.31
N SER A 49 11.48 -10.36 -1.72
CA SER A 49 11.32 -11.75 -2.16
C SER A 49 10.96 -12.64 -0.97
N LEU A 50 10.14 -13.67 -1.22
CA LEU A 50 9.82 -14.67 -0.21
C LEU A 50 10.93 -15.70 -0.18
N ASP A 51 11.51 -15.91 1.00
CA ASP A 51 12.42 -17.02 1.23
C ASP A 51 11.66 -18.35 1.13
N PRO A 52 12.04 -19.27 0.22
CA PRO A 52 11.36 -20.55 0.04
C PRO A 52 11.39 -21.45 1.27
N GLU A 53 12.47 -21.43 2.06
CA GLU A 53 12.61 -22.27 3.24
C GLU A 53 11.72 -21.75 4.36
N LEU A 54 11.70 -20.43 4.60
CA LEU A 54 10.75 -19.84 5.56
C LEU A 54 9.30 -19.98 5.10
N LEU A 55 9.04 -19.95 3.80
CA LEU A 55 7.70 -20.15 3.27
C LEU A 55 7.19 -21.57 3.54
N LYS A 56 8.08 -22.56 3.43
CA LYS A 56 7.79 -23.97 3.67
C LYS A 56 7.56 -24.26 5.16
N ASP A 57 8.42 -23.73 6.03
CA ASP A 57 8.42 -24.09 7.45
C ASP A 57 7.55 -23.14 8.30
N GLY A 58 7.55 -21.85 7.98
CA GLY A 58 6.85 -20.79 8.73
C GLY A 58 5.65 -20.18 8.02
N GLY A 59 5.39 -20.56 6.77
CA GLY A 59 4.27 -20.04 5.98
C GLY A 59 4.46 -18.61 5.48
N HIS A 60 3.41 -18.07 4.86
CA HIS A 60 3.46 -16.75 4.20
C HIS A 60 3.67 -15.60 5.19
N PHE A 61 3.13 -15.71 6.42
CA PHE A 61 3.30 -14.66 7.42
C PHE A 61 4.77 -14.50 7.83
N ALA A 62 5.45 -15.61 8.14
CA ALA A 62 6.86 -15.60 8.51
C ALA A 62 7.75 -15.12 7.35
N ALA A 63 7.55 -15.66 6.15
CA ALA A 63 8.35 -15.28 4.97
C ALA A 63 8.19 -13.79 4.60
N VAL A 64 6.96 -13.25 4.69
CA VAL A 64 6.70 -11.82 4.46
C VAL A 64 7.37 -10.97 5.53
N GLY A 65 7.22 -11.34 6.81
CA GLY A 65 7.81 -10.61 7.92
C GLY A 65 9.33 -10.52 7.77
N HIS A 66 9.98 -11.65 7.54
CA HIS A 66 11.44 -11.71 7.38
C HIS A 66 11.96 -10.85 6.22
N ALA A 67 11.30 -10.90 5.06
CA ALA A 67 11.69 -10.07 3.92
C ALA A 67 11.60 -8.56 4.22
N LEU A 68 10.58 -8.15 5.00
CA LEU A 68 10.43 -6.75 5.45
C LEU A 68 11.46 -6.39 6.51
N GLU A 69 11.77 -7.29 7.45
CA GLU A 69 12.79 -7.07 8.47
C GLU A 69 14.17 -6.82 7.87
N ILE A 70 14.52 -7.58 6.82
CA ILE A 70 15.77 -7.38 6.07
C ILE A 70 15.70 -6.07 5.28
N SER A 71 14.65 -5.87 4.48
CA SER A 71 14.57 -4.71 3.56
C SER A 71 14.57 -3.37 4.30
N PHE A 72 14.00 -3.32 5.51
CA PHE A 72 13.93 -2.11 6.34
C PHE A 72 14.90 -2.13 7.53
N GLU A 73 15.76 -3.14 7.62
CA GLU A 73 16.71 -3.34 8.72
C GLU A 73 16.07 -3.15 10.11
N THR A 74 14.84 -3.66 10.30
CA THR A 74 14.07 -3.32 11.50
C THR A 74 14.70 -3.86 12.79
N HIS A 75 15.55 -4.88 12.68
CA HIS A 75 16.35 -5.39 13.80
C HIS A 75 17.34 -4.35 14.32
N LEU A 76 17.95 -3.54 13.44
CA LEU A 76 18.84 -2.43 13.83
C LEU A 76 18.02 -1.24 14.35
N LEU A 77 16.91 -0.92 13.68
CA LEU A 77 16.06 0.20 14.08
C LEU A 77 15.42 -0.04 15.45
N ALA A 78 14.99 -1.26 15.76
CA ALA A 78 14.45 -1.63 17.06
C ALA A 78 15.46 -1.43 18.19
N GLN A 79 16.74 -1.77 17.98
CA GLN A 79 17.81 -1.52 18.96
C GLN A 79 18.00 -0.01 19.22
N GLN A 80 17.70 0.83 18.23
CA GLN A 80 17.78 2.29 18.34
C GLN A 80 16.47 2.93 18.83
N GLY A 81 15.43 2.15 19.09
CA GLY A 81 14.10 2.66 19.43
C GLY A 81 13.41 3.42 18.29
N ARG A 82 13.80 3.15 17.04
CA ARG A 82 13.29 3.84 15.84
C ARG A 82 12.23 3.02 15.11
N GLY A 83 11.28 3.71 14.50
CA GLY A 83 10.33 3.13 13.56
C GLY A 83 10.95 2.86 12.19
N ILE A 84 10.17 2.25 11.30
CA ILE A 84 10.56 2.05 9.89
C ILE A 84 10.77 3.43 9.24
N ILE A 85 11.80 3.56 8.40
CA ILE A 85 12.11 4.80 7.69
C ILE A 85 12.31 4.46 6.21
N PHE A 86 11.67 5.22 5.32
CA PHE A 86 11.93 5.09 3.89
C PHE A 86 13.19 5.87 3.51
N THR A 87 14.18 5.17 2.94
CA THR A 87 15.47 5.75 2.54
C THR A 87 15.58 6.02 1.04
N GLU A 88 14.63 5.52 0.24
CA GLU A 88 14.59 5.68 -1.21
C GLU A 88 13.14 5.80 -1.72
N ARG A 89 12.99 6.24 -2.97
CA ARG A 89 11.74 6.23 -3.75
C ARG A 89 11.96 5.56 -5.11
N GLY A 90 10.87 5.21 -5.80
CA GLY A 90 10.91 4.68 -7.16
C GLY A 90 10.34 3.27 -7.28
N GLU A 91 10.76 2.54 -8.31
CA GLU A 91 10.14 1.28 -8.73
C GLU A 91 10.29 0.17 -7.69
N ARG A 92 11.43 0.10 -7.00
CA ARG A 92 11.66 -0.94 -5.98
C ARG A 92 10.70 -0.79 -4.81
N VAL A 93 10.52 0.43 -4.31
CA VAL A 93 9.51 0.78 -3.31
C VAL A 93 8.11 0.45 -3.80
N ASN A 94 7.79 0.76 -5.05
CA ASN A 94 6.49 0.41 -5.62
C ASN A 94 6.27 -1.12 -5.70
N GLY A 95 7.35 -1.90 -5.84
CA GLY A 95 7.35 -3.35 -5.76
C GLY A 95 6.81 -3.90 -4.43
N LEU A 96 6.96 -3.15 -3.33
CA LEU A 96 6.44 -3.52 -2.00
C LEU A 96 4.92 -3.78 -2.02
N VAL A 97 4.16 -2.96 -2.75
CA VAL A 97 2.69 -3.10 -2.83
C VAL A 97 2.32 -4.45 -3.46
N LYS A 98 2.99 -4.81 -4.56
CA LYS A 98 2.78 -6.07 -5.26
C LYS A 98 3.19 -7.27 -4.39
N PHE A 99 4.32 -7.13 -3.69
CA PHE A 99 4.81 -8.11 -2.74
C PHE A 99 3.79 -8.36 -1.61
N LEU A 100 3.34 -7.30 -0.93
CA LEU A 100 2.37 -7.39 0.16
C LEU A 100 1.05 -8.02 -0.29
N LYS A 101 0.50 -7.60 -1.43
CA LYS A 101 -0.73 -8.20 -1.99
C LYS A 101 -0.59 -9.70 -2.24
N THR A 102 0.56 -10.12 -2.77
CA THR A 102 0.85 -11.53 -3.03
C THR A 102 0.96 -12.30 -1.72
N GLY A 103 1.71 -11.77 -0.75
CA GLY A 103 1.89 -12.38 0.56
C GLY A 103 0.58 -12.56 1.32
N VAL A 104 -0.21 -11.49 1.50
CA VAL A 104 -1.45 -11.54 2.29
C VAL A 104 -2.55 -12.38 1.64
N LYS A 105 -2.53 -12.56 0.32
CA LYS A 105 -3.49 -13.41 -0.40
C LYS A 105 -3.44 -14.85 0.10
N ASN A 106 -2.25 -15.35 0.41
CA ASN A 106 -2.05 -16.74 0.81
C ASN A 106 -1.98 -16.94 2.34
N MET A 107 -2.18 -15.87 3.12
CA MET A 107 -2.31 -15.92 4.57
C MET A 107 -3.73 -16.34 4.98
N SER A 108 -3.84 -16.98 6.14
CA SER A 108 -5.11 -17.22 6.84
C SER A 108 -5.76 -15.90 7.32
N PRO A 109 -7.06 -15.87 7.64
CA PRO A 109 -7.72 -14.67 8.17
C PRO A 109 -7.07 -14.10 9.43
N GLY A 110 -6.58 -14.97 10.33
CA GLY A 110 -5.86 -14.55 11.53
C GLY A 110 -4.54 -13.87 11.20
N GLU A 111 -3.71 -14.50 10.37
CA GLU A 111 -2.43 -13.93 9.92
C GLU A 111 -2.61 -12.63 9.14
N ARG A 112 -3.66 -12.50 8.31
CA ARG A 112 -3.99 -11.25 7.62
C ARG A 112 -4.26 -10.11 8.60
N THR A 113 -4.94 -10.41 9.70
CA THR A 113 -5.25 -9.43 10.76
C THR A 113 -3.97 -9.03 11.50
N THR A 114 -3.14 -10.00 11.87
CA THR A 114 -1.85 -9.76 12.51
C THR A 114 -0.91 -8.98 11.59
N SER A 115 -0.82 -9.36 10.31
CA SER A 115 0.02 -8.72 9.29
C SER A 115 -0.36 -7.26 9.06
N ARG A 116 -1.65 -6.95 9.13
CA ARG A 116 -2.13 -5.56 9.07
C ARG A 116 -1.45 -4.70 10.13
N GLN A 117 -1.52 -5.11 11.39
CA GLN A 117 -0.97 -4.33 12.51
C GLN A 117 0.55 -4.40 12.57
N ALA A 118 1.12 -5.59 12.36
CA ALA A 118 2.56 -5.83 12.48
C ALA A 118 3.39 -5.15 11.38
N TRP A 119 2.80 -4.91 10.20
CA TRP A 119 3.52 -4.39 9.05
C TRP A 119 2.81 -3.25 8.34
N ILE A 120 1.58 -3.46 7.85
CA ILE A 120 0.95 -2.51 6.92
C ILE A 120 0.68 -1.15 7.58
N GLU A 121 0.15 -1.13 8.80
CA GLU A 121 -0.09 0.12 9.54
C GLU A 121 1.22 0.84 9.86
N ARG A 122 2.28 0.11 10.24
CA ARG A 122 3.61 0.67 10.51
C ARG A 122 4.26 1.27 9.26
N LEU A 123 4.10 0.62 8.11
CA LEU A 123 4.60 1.12 6.82
C LEU A 123 3.84 2.37 6.37
N ILE A 124 2.54 2.45 6.63
CA ILE A 124 1.75 3.66 6.35
C ILE A 124 2.24 4.82 7.20
N THR A 125 2.41 4.62 8.51
CA THR A 125 2.98 5.64 9.42
C THR A 125 4.36 6.07 8.94
N ALA A 126 5.25 5.12 8.63
CA ALA A 126 6.59 5.40 8.15
C ALA A 126 6.60 6.22 6.84
N ALA A 127 5.68 5.94 5.91
CA ALA A 127 5.58 6.69 4.66
C ALA A 127 5.15 8.14 4.92
N VAL A 128 4.17 8.35 5.81
CA VAL A 128 3.72 9.68 6.23
C VAL A 128 4.83 10.44 6.95
N ASP A 129 5.53 9.80 7.89
CA ASP A 129 6.65 10.39 8.63
C ASP A 129 7.84 10.73 7.71
N SER A 130 8.01 9.95 6.63
CA SER A 130 8.97 10.23 5.56
C SER A 130 8.50 11.36 4.62
N GLY A 131 7.36 12.00 4.89
CA GLY A 131 6.85 13.16 4.16
C GLY A 131 5.96 12.84 2.97
N ALA A 132 5.46 11.61 2.82
CA ALA A 132 4.52 11.27 1.75
C ALA A 132 3.22 12.09 1.88
N LYS A 133 2.77 12.67 0.76
CA LYS A 133 1.54 13.47 0.71
C LYS A 133 0.69 13.07 -0.48
N ILE A 134 -0.51 12.54 -0.25
CA ILE A 134 -1.47 12.31 -1.33
C ILE A 134 -2.06 13.67 -1.73
N PRO A 135 -1.91 14.12 -2.99
CA PRO A 135 -2.50 15.36 -3.44
C PRO A 135 -4.03 15.31 -3.26
N SER A 136 -4.60 16.26 -2.52
CA SER A 136 -6.05 16.45 -2.52
C SER A 136 -6.49 16.81 -3.93
N ARG A 137 -7.37 15.99 -4.53
CA ARG A 137 -7.99 16.32 -5.82
C ARG A 137 -8.71 17.66 -5.65
N LYS A 138 -8.18 18.73 -6.24
CA LYS A 138 -8.93 19.97 -6.41
C LYS A 138 -10.12 19.66 -7.31
N TRP A 139 -11.31 19.60 -6.73
CA TRP A 139 -12.56 19.57 -7.50
C TRP A 139 -12.62 20.87 -8.30
N LYS A 140 -12.42 20.78 -9.62
CA LYS A 140 -12.69 21.92 -10.50
C LYS A 140 -14.20 22.08 -10.53
N VAL A 141 -14.72 22.99 -9.71
CA VAL A 141 -16.09 23.50 -9.88
C VAL A 141 -16.15 24.09 -11.29
N PRO A 142 -17.07 23.66 -12.17
CA PRO A 142 -17.27 24.32 -13.45
C PRO A 142 -17.64 25.77 -13.18
N VAL A 143 -16.79 26.69 -13.63
CA VAL A 143 -17.13 28.10 -13.66
C VAL A 143 -18.11 28.29 -14.82
N ASP A 144 -19.41 28.32 -14.51
CA ASP A 144 -20.42 28.78 -15.46
C ASP A 144 -20.09 30.22 -15.82
N SER A 145 -19.46 30.38 -16.97
CA SER A 145 -19.18 31.68 -17.57
C SER A 145 -20.46 32.16 -18.25
N SER A 146 -21.45 32.58 -17.47
CA SER A 146 -22.53 33.43 -17.98
C SER A 146 -21.98 34.87 -18.10
N GLY A 147 -21.11 35.06 -19.09
CA GLY A 147 -20.64 36.36 -19.52
C GLY A 147 -21.76 37.12 -20.20
N THR A 148 -22.29 38.12 -19.50
CA THR A 148 -23.09 39.22 -20.02
C THR A 148 -22.43 39.80 -21.28
N SER A 149 -23.16 39.79 -22.40
CA SER A 149 -22.84 40.62 -23.56
C SER A 149 -24.09 41.42 -23.93
N ALA A 150 -24.23 42.58 -23.31
CA ALA A 150 -25.09 43.66 -23.81
C ALA A 150 -24.44 44.23 -25.07
N ASN A 151 -25.16 44.16 -26.19
CA ASN A 151 -24.72 44.75 -27.46
C ASN A 151 -25.54 46.03 -27.72
N PRO A 152 -24.93 47.22 -27.88
CA PRO A 152 -25.62 48.44 -28.27
C PRO A 152 -25.86 48.47 -29.80
N GLY A 153 -26.98 49.06 -30.21
CA GLY A 153 -27.52 48.94 -31.55
C GLY A 153 -26.81 49.72 -32.66
N SER A 154 -27.25 49.43 -33.89
CA SER A 154 -27.34 50.35 -35.03
C SER A 154 -27.94 49.62 -36.24
N ALA A 155 -29.10 50.05 -36.71
CA ALA A 155 -29.52 49.94 -38.11
C ALA A 155 -30.68 50.91 -38.39
N THR A 156 -30.34 51.95 -39.17
CA THR A 156 -31.13 52.74 -40.14
C THR A 156 -32.42 53.42 -39.69
#